data_AF-A0A7X6SBU4-F1
#
_entry.id   AF-A0A7X6SBU4-F1
#
_cell.length_a   1.000
_cell.length_b   1.000
_cell.length_c   1.000
_cell.angle_alpha   90.00
_cell.angle_beta   90.00
_cell.angle_gamma   90.00
#
_symmetry.space_group_name_H-M   'P 1'
#
loop_
_entity.id
_entity.type
_entity.pdbx_description
1 polymer ?
#
loop_
_entity_poly.entity_id
_entity_poly.type
_entity_poly.pdbx_seq_one_letter_code
_entity_poly.pdbx_strand_id
1 'polypeptide(L)'
;MKNTKRLMLMNYSYYKEIEKKLELYAKKGLVLEKMGPYFWTFKKTEPQNLKYTVTYFAEGSVFNPHPTDNQQTYFDYAKAAGWDFVCEYNQMQIFCSSLENPPEFETDEKEKLENIHKCMKKSFVISQLLMLLVFALNLYLRFNILKRNPTDFLSSNIDLATLLMFISIILYSSYTLINYYMWYNKSKKSVDMGCSIIENFNKTQRYFDIGYLIFLFSLVGYMFIHLLTNTAFGIIALSVVQLPLFALVFWGSITLLKRRKFSANANKIISTSLLILTGVLYLGFIFYSIPRFNFSERSNKPYTTVGEYRLYSDKIPLTCEDLYGH
;
A
#
# COMPACT_ATOMS: atom_id res chain seq x y z
N MET A 1 -15.06 6.08 29.64
CA MET A 1 -14.08 5.08 29.14
C MET A 1 -14.38 4.80 27.67
N LYS A 2 -13.41 4.89 26.75
CA LYS A 2 -13.66 4.66 25.32
C LYS A 2 -13.91 3.16 25.09
N ASN A 3 -15.18 2.76 24.90
CA ASN A 3 -15.63 1.38 24.65
C ASN A 3 -15.29 0.86 23.24
N THR A 4 -14.18 1.33 22.67
CA THR A 4 -13.78 1.04 21.29
C THR A 4 -12.37 0.44 21.26
N LYS A 5 -12.21 -0.71 20.62
CA LYS A 5 -10.92 -1.36 20.38
C LYS A 5 -10.54 -1.21 18.91
N ARG A 6 -9.34 -0.70 18.61
CA ARG A 6 -8.81 -0.69 17.24
C ARG A 6 -7.94 -1.92 17.01
N LEU A 7 -8.20 -2.64 15.93
CA LEU A 7 -7.45 -3.80 15.51
C LEU A 7 -6.94 -3.59 14.09
N MET A 8 -5.71 -4.01 13.83
CA MET A 8 -5.14 -4.03 12.50
C MET A 8 -5.43 -5.40 11.86
N LEU A 9 -6.26 -5.44 10.83
CA LEU A 9 -6.55 -6.66 10.09
C LEU A 9 -5.68 -6.64 8.82
N MET A 10 -4.53 -7.32 8.91
CA MET A 10 -3.46 -7.30 7.90
C MET A 10 -3.74 -8.12 6.63
N ASN A 11 -4.96 -8.63 6.40
CA ASN A 11 -5.19 -9.49 5.24
C ASN A 11 -6.65 -9.46 4.77
N TYR A 12 -6.90 -8.79 3.64
CA TYR A 12 -8.21 -8.66 3.00
C TYR A 12 -8.44 -9.64 1.85
N SER A 13 -7.50 -10.54 1.59
CA SER A 13 -7.48 -11.31 0.33
C SER A 13 -8.62 -12.32 0.20
N TYR A 14 -9.31 -12.66 1.30
CA TYR A 14 -10.33 -13.71 1.32
C TYR A 14 -11.58 -13.27 2.10
N TYR A 15 -12.66 -12.93 1.39
CA TYR A 15 -13.91 -12.45 1.98
C TYR A 15 -14.49 -13.44 3.01
N LYS A 16 -14.46 -14.75 2.75
CA LYS A 16 -14.89 -15.79 3.70
C LYS A 16 -14.06 -15.85 4.98
N GLU A 17 -12.76 -15.54 4.94
CA GLU A 17 -11.96 -15.46 6.17
C GLU A 17 -12.35 -14.25 7.01
N ILE A 18 -12.68 -13.14 6.35
CA ILE A 18 -13.11 -11.92 7.02
C ILE A 18 -14.43 -12.20 7.74
N GLU A 19 -15.40 -12.79 7.07
CA GLU A 19 -16.69 -13.20 7.64
C GLU A 19 -16.47 -14.06 8.90
N LYS A 20 -15.73 -15.18 8.78
CA LYS A 20 -15.45 -16.09 9.91
C LYS A 20 -14.75 -15.40 11.08
N LYS A 21 -13.80 -14.49 10.81
CA LYS A 21 -13.10 -13.72 11.86
C LYS A 21 -14.05 -12.74 12.55
N LEU A 22 -14.93 -12.07 11.80
CA LEU A 22 -15.91 -11.15 12.35
C LEU A 22 -16.94 -11.87 13.22
N GLU A 23 -17.43 -13.03 12.80
CA GLU A 23 -18.29 -13.89 13.62
C GLU A 23 -17.60 -14.28 14.95
N LEU A 24 -16.33 -14.67 14.89
CA LEU A 24 -15.54 -15.01 16.08
C LEU A 24 -15.37 -13.80 17.02
N TYR A 25 -15.20 -12.59 16.48
CA TYR A 25 -15.08 -11.38 17.29
C TYR A 25 -16.42 -10.97 17.91
N ALA A 26 -17.53 -11.10 17.17
CA ALA A 26 -18.86 -10.84 17.71
C ALA A 26 -19.19 -11.78 18.88
N LYS A 27 -18.83 -13.07 18.77
CA LYS A 27 -18.93 -14.04 19.88
C LYS A 27 -18.08 -13.69 21.10
N LYS A 28 -17.06 -12.86 20.94
CA LYS A 28 -16.22 -12.34 22.03
C LYS A 28 -16.68 -10.97 22.53
N GLY A 29 -17.83 -10.47 22.08
CA GLY A 29 -18.35 -9.15 22.44
C GLY A 29 -17.63 -8.00 21.75
N LEU A 30 -17.06 -8.23 20.56
CA LEU A 30 -16.42 -7.21 19.73
C LEU A 30 -17.15 -7.12 18.39
N VAL A 31 -18.04 -6.14 18.26
CA VAL A 31 -18.81 -5.89 17.03
C VAL A 31 -18.10 -4.83 16.20
N LEU A 32 -18.01 -5.03 14.88
CA LEU A 32 -17.38 -4.07 13.98
C LEU A 32 -18.22 -2.78 13.92
N GLU A 33 -17.57 -1.63 14.02
CA GLU A 33 -18.24 -0.31 13.92
C GLU A 33 -17.75 0.47 12.70
N LYS A 34 -16.44 0.44 12.44
CA LYS A 34 -15.86 1.21 11.34
C LYS A 34 -14.68 0.48 10.71
N MET A 35 -14.67 0.45 9.38
CA MET A 35 -13.54 -0.01 8.60
C MET A 35 -12.69 1.19 8.13
N GLY A 36 -11.37 1.04 8.23
CA GLY A 36 -10.39 1.98 7.68
C GLY A 36 -9.37 1.24 6.81
N PRO A 37 -8.47 1.98 6.14
CA PRO A 37 -7.46 1.38 5.26
C PRO A 37 -6.58 0.35 5.97
N TYR A 38 -6.19 0.66 7.22
CA TYR A 38 -5.26 -0.15 8.02
C TYR A 38 -5.86 -0.62 9.34
N PHE A 39 -6.72 0.19 9.96
CA PHE A 39 -7.27 -0.09 11.29
C PHE A 39 -8.79 -0.15 11.24
N TRP A 40 -9.33 -1.21 11.84
CA TRP A 40 -10.75 -1.42 12.03
C TRP A 40 -11.10 -1.12 13.48
N THR A 41 -12.19 -0.41 13.68
CA THR A 41 -12.69 -0.04 15.00
C THR A 41 -13.83 -0.96 15.37
N PHE A 42 -13.68 -1.63 16.50
CA PHE A 42 -14.65 -2.52 17.10
C PHE A 42 -15.23 -1.88 18.36
N LYS A 43 -16.54 -1.99 18.53
CA LYS A 43 -17.24 -1.61 19.75
C LYS A 43 -17.31 -2.82 20.67
N LYS A 44 -17.00 -2.62 21.96
CA LYS A 44 -17.23 -3.63 22.98
C LYS A 44 -18.72 -3.70 23.29
N THR A 45 -19.30 -4.88 23.13
CA THR A 45 -20.70 -5.22 23.41
C THR A 45 -20.76 -6.53 24.18
N GLU A 46 -21.96 -6.96 24.55
CA GLU A 46 -22.16 -8.32 25.02
C GLU A 46 -21.87 -9.33 23.88
N PRO A 47 -21.44 -10.56 24.21
CA PRO A 47 -21.29 -11.64 23.25
C PRO A 47 -22.58 -11.86 22.44
N GLN A 48 -22.49 -11.76 21.13
CA GLN A 48 -23.63 -11.96 20.22
C GLN A 48 -23.25 -12.95 19.12
N ASN A 49 -24.19 -13.82 18.76
CA ASN A 49 -24.03 -14.73 17.64
C ASN A 49 -24.52 -14.04 16.37
N LEU A 50 -23.65 -13.23 15.76
CA LEU A 50 -23.94 -12.53 14.51
C LEU A 50 -23.31 -13.29 13.34
N LYS A 51 -24.06 -13.39 12.24
CA LYS A 51 -23.57 -13.80 10.93
C LYS A 51 -23.09 -12.57 10.18
N TYR A 52 -21.96 -12.69 9.47
CA TYR A 52 -21.43 -11.62 8.65
C TYR A 52 -21.38 -12.04 7.20
N THR A 53 -21.68 -11.10 6.30
CA THR A 53 -21.42 -11.27 4.87
C THR A 53 -20.65 -10.06 4.34
N VAL A 54 -19.73 -10.34 3.41
CA VAL A 54 -18.91 -9.35 2.74
C VAL A 54 -19.28 -9.32 1.27
N THR A 55 -19.68 -8.14 0.78
CA THR A 55 -20.00 -7.92 -0.63
C THR A 55 -19.18 -6.81 -1.25
N TYR A 56 -19.20 -6.77 -2.59
CA TYR A 56 -18.44 -5.82 -3.38
C TYR A 56 -19.37 -5.03 -4.29
N PHE A 57 -19.48 -3.74 -4.05
CA PHE A 57 -20.30 -2.82 -4.84
C PHE A 57 -19.42 -1.94 -5.73
N ALA A 58 -19.55 -2.07 -7.05
CA ALA A 58 -18.64 -1.44 -8.00
C ALA A 58 -18.66 0.09 -8.00
N GLU A 59 -19.79 0.70 -7.61
CA GLU A 59 -19.97 2.15 -7.47
C GLU A 59 -19.43 2.70 -6.14
N GLY A 60 -19.16 1.82 -5.17
CA GLY A 60 -18.54 2.20 -3.90
C GLY A 60 -17.18 2.86 -4.14
N SER A 61 -16.96 4.01 -3.50
CA SER A 61 -15.70 4.73 -3.61
C SER A 61 -15.39 5.52 -2.34
N VAL A 62 -14.11 5.55 -1.96
CA VAL A 62 -13.62 6.43 -0.90
C VAL A 62 -13.88 7.90 -1.20
N PHE A 63 -14.13 8.28 -2.46
CA PHE A 63 -14.45 9.66 -2.86
C PHE A 63 -15.94 10.01 -2.73
N ASN A 64 -16.82 9.03 -2.56
CA ASN A 64 -18.27 9.28 -2.44
C ASN A 64 -18.57 10.10 -1.17
N PRO A 65 -19.36 11.19 -1.25
CA PRO A 65 -19.76 11.97 -0.09
C PRO A 65 -20.78 11.22 0.78
N HIS A 66 -21.67 10.46 0.14
CA HIS A 66 -22.70 9.62 0.75
C HIS A 66 -22.83 8.33 -0.09
N PRO A 67 -23.45 7.26 0.44
CA PRO A 67 -23.83 6.10 -0.36
C PRO A 67 -24.63 6.53 -1.59
N THR A 68 -24.36 5.92 -2.75
CA THR A 68 -25.09 6.24 -3.99
C THR A 68 -26.56 5.81 -3.88
N ASP A 69 -27.45 6.35 -4.71
CA ASP A 69 -28.87 6.00 -4.66
C ASP A 69 -29.08 4.48 -4.87
N ASN A 70 -28.39 3.89 -5.85
CA ASN A 70 -28.36 2.44 -6.07
C ASN A 70 -27.88 1.66 -4.84
N GLN A 71 -26.92 2.22 -4.11
CA GLN A 71 -26.38 1.62 -2.90
C GLN A 71 -27.36 1.71 -1.72
N GLN A 72 -28.12 2.80 -1.60
CA GLN A 72 -29.18 2.92 -0.61
C GLN A 72 -30.30 1.93 -0.89
N THR A 73 -30.73 1.83 -2.15
CA THR A 73 -31.72 0.82 -2.56
C THR A 73 -31.23 -0.60 -2.24
N TYR A 74 -29.94 -0.88 -2.44
CA TYR A 74 -29.34 -2.16 -2.06
C TYR A 74 -29.37 -2.40 -0.55
N PHE A 75 -29.11 -1.38 0.27
CA PHE A 75 -29.22 -1.47 1.73
C PHE A 75 -30.65 -1.73 2.19
N ASP A 76 -31.64 -1.11 1.54
CA ASP A 76 -33.05 -1.33 1.87
C ASP A 76 -33.49 -2.76 1.54
N TYR A 77 -33.05 -3.32 0.40
CA TYR A 77 -33.27 -4.73 0.07
C TYR A 77 -32.57 -5.69 1.04
N ALA A 78 -31.32 -5.40 1.39
CA ALA A 78 -30.58 -6.18 2.40
C ALA A 78 -31.32 -6.19 3.74
N LYS A 79 -31.80 -5.03 4.18
CA LYS A 79 -32.54 -4.88 5.43
C LYS A 79 -33.86 -5.64 5.41
N ALA A 80 -34.59 -5.60 4.28
CA ALA A 80 -35.80 -6.39 4.11
C ALA A 80 -35.54 -7.91 4.16
N ALA A 81 -34.35 -8.35 3.73
CA ALA A 81 -33.89 -9.74 3.82
C ALA A 81 -33.30 -10.13 5.20
N GLY A 82 -33.32 -9.22 6.19
CA GLY A 82 -32.81 -9.47 7.54
C GLY A 82 -31.30 -9.26 7.70
N TRP A 83 -30.69 -8.48 6.81
CA TRP A 83 -29.28 -8.10 6.87
C TRP A 83 -29.12 -6.60 7.15
N ASP A 84 -28.48 -6.27 8.27
CA ASP A 84 -28.18 -4.91 8.67
C ASP A 84 -26.81 -4.45 8.15
N PHE A 85 -26.76 -3.25 7.58
CA PHE A 85 -25.52 -2.63 7.14
C PHE A 85 -24.64 -2.23 8.34
N VAL A 86 -23.37 -2.66 8.33
CA VAL A 86 -22.41 -2.36 9.41
C VAL A 86 -21.50 -1.21 9.00
N CYS A 87 -20.71 -1.42 7.95
CA CYS A 87 -19.80 -0.41 7.45
C CYS A 87 -19.34 -0.72 6.02
N GLU A 88 -18.79 0.30 5.36
CA GLU A 88 -18.18 0.18 4.05
C GLU A 88 -16.76 0.74 4.06
N TYR A 89 -15.93 0.23 3.15
CA TYR A 89 -14.69 0.86 2.78
C TYR A 89 -14.41 0.65 1.29
N ASN A 90 -14.36 1.75 0.56
CA ASN A 90 -14.22 1.75 -0.90
C ASN A 90 -15.35 0.96 -1.57
N GLN A 91 -15.04 -0.18 -2.19
CA GLN A 91 -16.02 -1.05 -2.84
C GLN A 91 -16.51 -2.18 -1.93
N MET A 92 -15.85 -2.40 -0.79
CA MET A 92 -16.19 -3.48 0.13
C MET A 92 -17.27 -3.01 1.11
N GLN A 93 -18.32 -3.80 1.26
CA GLN A 93 -19.41 -3.58 2.20
C GLN A 93 -19.56 -4.79 3.11
N ILE A 94 -19.86 -4.51 4.38
CA ILE A 94 -20.02 -5.54 5.41
C ILE A 94 -21.41 -5.40 5.99
N PHE A 95 -22.15 -6.51 5.97
CA PHE A 95 -23.47 -6.64 6.57
C PHE A 95 -23.44 -7.69 7.68
N CYS A 96 -24.33 -7.55 8.66
CA CYS A 96 -24.53 -8.55 9.70
C CYS A 96 -26.00 -8.96 9.80
N SER A 97 -26.24 -10.19 10.23
CA SER A 97 -27.57 -10.67 10.58
C SER A 97 -27.54 -11.34 11.94
N SER A 98 -28.59 -11.11 12.74
CA SER A 98 -28.82 -11.81 14.00
C SER A 98 -29.65 -13.09 13.82
N LEU A 99 -30.08 -13.40 12.59
CA LEU A 99 -30.79 -14.63 12.27
C LEU A 99 -29.84 -15.82 12.40
N GLU A 100 -30.33 -16.94 12.93
CA GLU A 100 -29.53 -18.16 13.10
C GLU A 100 -29.18 -18.79 11.74
N ASN A 101 -30.12 -18.71 10.78
CA ASN A 101 -29.95 -19.09 9.38
C ASN A 101 -30.46 -17.95 8.47
N PRO A 102 -29.65 -16.91 8.23
CA PRO A 102 -30.06 -15.85 7.30
C PRO A 102 -30.11 -16.39 5.87
N PRO A 103 -31.01 -15.85 5.01
CA PRO A 103 -31.06 -16.23 3.60
C PRO A 103 -29.74 -15.87 2.91
N GLU A 104 -29.37 -16.65 1.87
CA GLU A 104 -28.19 -16.36 1.06
C GLU A 104 -28.30 -14.95 0.46
N PHE A 105 -27.29 -14.13 0.72
CA PHE A 105 -27.32 -12.70 0.41
C PHE A 105 -27.32 -12.39 -1.10
N GLU A 106 -26.68 -13.23 -1.90
CA GLU A 106 -26.68 -13.15 -3.36
C GLU A 106 -27.06 -14.53 -3.91
N THR A 107 -28.22 -14.63 -4.55
CA THR A 107 -28.81 -15.91 -5.01
C THR A 107 -28.19 -16.42 -6.31
N ASP A 108 -27.50 -15.56 -7.09
CA ASP A 108 -26.80 -15.94 -8.31
C ASP A 108 -25.28 -15.80 -8.16
N GLU A 109 -24.59 -16.94 -8.07
CA GLU A 109 -23.14 -17.03 -8.00
C GLU A 109 -22.43 -16.46 -9.26
N LYS A 110 -23.12 -16.41 -10.40
CA LYS A 110 -22.62 -15.81 -11.64
C LYS A 110 -22.59 -14.30 -11.56
N GLU A 111 -23.70 -13.69 -11.16
CA GLU A 111 -23.79 -12.25 -10.97
C GLU A 111 -22.78 -11.77 -9.91
N LYS A 112 -22.64 -12.53 -8.82
CA LYS A 112 -21.63 -12.32 -7.78
C LYS A 112 -20.20 -12.33 -8.33
N LEU A 113 -19.85 -13.34 -9.13
CA LEU A 113 -18.51 -13.44 -9.71
C LEU A 113 -18.22 -12.29 -10.68
N GLU A 114 -19.20 -11.90 -11.50
CA GLU A 114 -19.09 -10.77 -12.44
C GLU A 114 -18.94 -9.44 -11.69
N ASN A 115 -19.70 -9.23 -10.61
CA ASN A 115 -19.59 -8.06 -9.75
C ASN A 115 -18.22 -7.97 -9.07
N ILE A 116 -17.70 -9.08 -8.53
CA ILE A 116 -16.34 -9.16 -7.98
C ILE A 116 -15.32 -8.82 -9.07
N HIS A 117 -15.46 -9.38 -10.28
CA HIS A 117 -14.54 -9.12 -11.38
C HIS A 117 -14.55 -7.64 -11.78
N LYS A 118 -15.72 -7.02 -11.89
CA LYS A 118 -15.88 -5.59 -12.20
C LYS A 118 -15.21 -4.71 -11.15
N CYS A 119 -15.40 -5.01 -9.86
CA CYS A 119 -14.73 -4.30 -8.76
C CYS A 119 -13.21 -4.44 -8.84
N MET A 120 -12.72 -5.66 -8.97
CA MET A 120 -11.29 -5.97 -9.04
C MET A 120 -10.63 -5.34 -10.27
N LYS A 121 -11.29 -5.32 -11.42
CA LYS A 121 -10.77 -4.67 -12.64
C LYS A 121 -10.62 -3.16 -12.45
N LYS A 122 -11.62 -2.51 -11.84
CA LYS A 122 -11.65 -1.05 -11.62
C LYS A 122 -10.64 -0.58 -10.57
N SER A 123 -10.28 -1.44 -9.61
CA SER A 123 -9.41 -1.08 -8.50
C SER A 123 -8.09 -1.84 -8.56
N PHE A 124 -8.11 -3.13 -8.24
CA PHE A 124 -6.91 -3.96 -8.08
C PHE A 124 -6.09 -4.08 -9.38
N VAL A 125 -6.71 -4.48 -10.49
CA VAL A 125 -5.98 -4.72 -11.76
C VAL A 125 -5.35 -3.44 -12.28
N ILE A 126 -6.11 -2.33 -12.34
CA ILE A 126 -5.57 -1.04 -12.76
C ILE A 126 -4.44 -0.60 -11.84
N SER A 127 -4.58 -0.75 -10.52
CA SER A 127 -3.52 -0.42 -9.56
C SER A 127 -2.25 -1.25 -9.80
N GLN A 128 -2.38 -2.56 -10.03
CA GLN A 128 -1.23 -3.43 -10.30
C GLN A 128 -0.56 -3.09 -11.64
N LEU A 129 -1.32 -2.81 -12.69
CA LEU A 129 -0.78 -2.39 -13.98
C LEU A 129 -0.04 -1.05 -13.90
N LEU A 130 -0.59 -0.07 -13.18
CA LEU A 130 0.10 1.21 -12.93
C LEU A 130 1.37 1.00 -12.11
N MET A 131 1.34 0.12 -11.10
CA MET A 131 2.52 -0.22 -10.31
C MET A 131 3.61 -0.85 -11.20
N LEU A 132 3.25 -1.83 -12.04
CA LEU A 132 4.17 -2.42 -13.02
C LEU A 132 4.78 -1.38 -13.93
N LEU A 133 3.98 -0.46 -14.47
CA LEU A 133 4.45 0.61 -15.35
C LEU A 133 5.45 1.53 -14.64
N VAL A 134 5.13 1.99 -13.43
CA VAL A 134 6.01 2.86 -12.65
C VAL A 134 7.32 2.17 -12.31
N PHE A 135 7.29 0.92 -11.85
CA PHE A 135 8.52 0.20 -11.50
C PHE A 135 9.32 -0.23 -12.74
N ALA A 136 8.67 -0.52 -13.86
CA ALA A 136 9.37 -0.78 -15.13
C ALA A 136 10.10 0.47 -15.65
N LEU A 137 9.48 1.65 -15.57
CA LEU A 137 10.14 2.92 -15.90
C LEU A 137 11.34 3.19 -14.98
N ASN A 138 11.19 2.97 -13.67
CA ASN A 138 12.29 3.08 -12.72
C ASN A 138 13.42 2.09 -13.02
N LEU A 139 13.07 0.86 -13.39
CA LEU A 139 14.03 -0.16 -13.77
C LEU A 139 14.80 0.25 -15.05
N TYR A 140 14.11 0.78 -16.05
CA TYR A 140 14.72 1.33 -17.27
C TYR A 140 15.73 2.44 -16.95
N LEU A 141 15.37 3.39 -16.08
CA LEU A 141 16.28 4.45 -15.64
C LEU A 141 17.51 3.88 -14.93
N ARG A 142 17.35 2.85 -14.10
CA ARG A 142 18.47 2.18 -13.41
C ARG A 142 19.38 1.43 -14.38
N PHE A 143 18.82 0.75 -15.38
CA PHE A 143 19.61 0.11 -16.44
C PHE A 143 20.43 1.13 -17.24
N ASN A 144 19.89 2.33 -17.50
CA ASN A 144 20.66 3.39 -18.16
C ASN A 144 21.85 3.86 -17.31
N ILE A 145 21.68 3.96 -15.99
CA ILE A 145 22.77 4.31 -15.06
C ILE A 145 23.84 3.20 -15.06
N LEU A 146 23.41 1.93 -14.95
CA LEU A 146 24.31 0.76 -15.01
C LEU A 146 25.11 0.74 -16.31
N LYS A 147 24.47 1.04 -17.45
CA LYS A 147 25.14 1.08 -18.76
C LYS A 147 26.19 2.20 -18.84
N ARG A 148 25.93 3.34 -18.20
CA ARG A 148 26.83 4.50 -18.23
C ARG A 148 28.03 4.32 -17.29
N ASN A 149 27.79 3.88 -16.05
CA ASN A 149 28.80 3.74 -15.00
C ASN A 149 28.69 2.35 -14.32
N PRO A 150 29.14 1.27 -14.98
CA PRO A 150 28.93 -0.08 -14.49
C PRO A 150 29.70 -0.40 -13.20
N THR A 151 30.92 0.12 -13.07
CA THR A 151 31.79 -0.12 -11.90
C THR A 151 31.18 0.50 -10.64
N ASP A 152 30.80 1.77 -10.70
CA ASP A 152 30.24 2.49 -9.55
C ASP A 152 28.91 1.87 -9.11
N PHE A 153 28.08 1.47 -10.08
CA PHE A 153 26.79 0.84 -9.80
C PHE A 153 26.95 -0.52 -9.13
N LEU A 154 27.86 -1.37 -9.62
CA LEU A 154 28.08 -2.70 -9.06
C LEU A 154 28.81 -2.67 -7.71
N SER A 155 29.59 -1.63 -7.43
CA SER A 155 30.21 -1.43 -6.12
C SER A 155 29.26 -0.83 -5.08
N SER A 156 28.11 -0.28 -5.51
CA SER A 156 27.13 0.37 -4.65
C SER A 156 26.09 -0.61 -4.12
N ASN A 157 26.22 -0.98 -2.85
CA ASN A 157 25.25 -1.85 -2.17
C ASN A 157 23.82 -1.28 -2.19
N ILE A 158 23.68 0.06 -2.14
CA ILE A 158 22.37 0.71 -2.14
C ILE A 158 21.70 0.65 -3.53
N ASP A 159 22.47 0.76 -4.61
CA ASP A 159 21.94 0.65 -5.97
C ASP A 159 21.54 -0.79 -6.29
N LEU A 160 22.35 -1.76 -5.87
CA LEU A 160 22.02 -3.18 -5.97
C LEU A 160 20.77 -3.55 -5.16
N ALA A 161 20.66 -3.07 -3.91
CA ALA A 161 19.47 -3.28 -3.08
C ALA A 161 18.21 -2.65 -3.72
N THR A 162 18.35 -1.46 -4.30
CA THR A 162 17.25 -0.79 -5.01
C THR A 162 16.82 -1.55 -6.25
N LEU A 163 17.79 -2.05 -7.04
CA LEU A 163 17.53 -2.87 -8.23
C LEU A 163 16.77 -4.16 -7.84
N LEU A 164 17.26 -4.87 -6.82
CA LEU A 164 16.62 -6.07 -6.30
C LEU A 164 15.19 -5.80 -5.83
N MET A 165 14.97 -4.70 -5.12
CA MET A 165 13.64 -4.28 -4.67
C MET A 165 12.70 -4.08 -5.86
N PHE A 166 13.10 -3.32 -6.88
CA PHE A 166 12.25 -3.06 -8.05
C PHE A 166 11.91 -4.31 -8.85
N ILE A 167 12.89 -5.18 -9.10
CA ILE A 167 12.66 -6.46 -9.77
C ILE A 167 11.68 -7.32 -8.96
N SER A 168 11.88 -7.40 -7.64
CA SER A 168 11.02 -8.20 -6.77
C SER A 168 9.57 -7.69 -6.78
N ILE A 169 9.35 -6.37 -6.83
CA ILE A 169 8.01 -5.75 -6.89
C ILE A 169 7.32 -6.06 -8.22
N ILE A 170 8.06 -6.00 -9.33
CA ILE A 170 7.53 -6.36 -10.66
C ILE A 170 7.12 -7.83 -10.70
N LEU A 171 7.97 -8.72 -10.17
CA LEU A 171 7.69 -10.15 -10.12
C LEU A 171 6.48 -10.46 -9.24
N TYR A 172 6.42 -9.88 -8.04
CA TYR A 172 5.30 -10.06 -7.13
C TYR A 172 3.99 -9.51 -7.70
N SER A 173 4.02 -8.30 -8.27
CA SER A 173 2.84 -7.71 -8.93
C SER A 173 2.32 -8.59 -10.07
N SER A 174 3.23 -9.07 -10.93
CA SER A 174 2.90 -10.01 -12.02
C SER A 174 2.32 -11.32 -11.48
N TYR A 175 2.92 -11.89 -10.43
CA TYR A 175 2.43 -13.09 -9.75
C TYR A 175 1.00 -12.91 -9.23
N THR A 176 0.70 -11.79 -8.56
CA THR A 176 -0.65 -11.52 -8.03
C THR A 176 -1.68 -11.35 -9.14
N LEU A 177 -1.33 -10.69 -10.26
CA LEU A 177 -2.20 -10.57 -11.43
C LEU A 177 -2.47 -11.94 -12.07
N ILE A 178 -1.42 -12.75 -12.29
CA ILE A 178 -1.55 -14.08 -12.88
C ILE A 178 -2.43 -14.97 -12.01
N ASN A 179 -2.20 -15.00 -10.69
CA ASN A 179 -3.03 -15.76 -9.75
C ASN A 179 -4.48 -15.30 -9.77
N TYR A 180 -4.72 -13.99 -9.81
CA TYR A 180 -6.06 -13.43 -9.91
C TYR A 180 -6.79 -13.91 -11.18
N TYR A 181 -6.14 -13.82 -12.36
CA TYR A 181 -6.75 -14.26 -13.61
C TYR A 181 -6.94 -15.78 -13.69
N MET A 182 -5.99 -16.56 -13.14
CA MET A 182 -6.16 -18.01 -13.02
C MET A 182 -7.35 -18.37 -12.14
N TRP A 183 -7.48 -17.71 -10.98
CA TRP A 183 -8.62 -17.90 -10.09
C TRP A 183 -9.94 -17.50 -10.75
N TYR A 184 -9.98 -16.35 -11.42
CA TYR A 184 -11.18 -15.88 -12.10
C TYR A 184 -11.63 -16.85 -13.20
N ASN A 185 -10.71 -17.30 -14.05
CA ASN A 185 -11.02 -18.25 -15.12
C ASN A 185 -11.48 -19.61 -14.59
N LYS A 186 -10.87 -20.10 -13.50
CA LYS A 186 -11.31 -21.34 -12.84
C LYS A 186 -12.70 -21.18 -12.21
N SER A 187 -12.95 -20.06 -11.52
CA SER A 187 -14.24 -19.77 -10.90
C SER A 187 -15.34 -19.62 -11.93
N LYS A 188 -15.04 -18.95 -13.05
CA LYS A 188 -15.98 -18.79 -14.17
C LYS A 188 -16.41 -20.16 -14.72
N LYS A 189 -15.45 -21.05 -14.98
CA LYS A 189 -15.75 -22.43 -15.42
C LYS A 189 -16.59 -23.21 -14.41
N SER A 190 -16.32 -23.06 -13.12
CA SER A 190 -17.09 -23.71 -12.05
C SER A 190 -18.55 -23.23 -12.05
N VAL A 191 -18.74 -21.91 -12.13
CA VAL A 191 -20.06 -21.29 -12.15
C VAL A 191 -20.83 -21.62 -13.43
N ASP A 192 -20.16 -21.67 -14.59
CA ASP A 192 -20.76 -22.09 -15.86
C ASP A 192 -21.23 -23.57 -15.82
N MET A 193 -20.65 -24.40 -14.94
CA MET A 193 -21.07 -25.79 -14.68
C MET A 193 -22.16 -25.89 -13.59
N GLY A 194 -22.67 -24.77 -13.08
CA GLY A 194 -23.66 -24.74 -12.00
C GLY A 194 -23.09 -25.00 -10.60
N CYS A 195 -21.77 -25.00 -10.44
CA CYS A 195 -21.10 -25.08 -9.13
C CYS A 195 -20.85 -23.68 -8.55
N SER A 196 -20.48 -23.61 -7.28
CA SER A 196 -20.18 -22.34 -6.61
C SER A 196 -18.80 -21.78 -6.99
N ILE A 197 -18.53 -20.52 -6.61
CA ILE A 197 -17.24 -19.86 -6.80
C ILE A 197 -16.14 -20.63 -6.03
N ILE A 198 -15.04 -20.91 -6.73
CA ILE A 198 -13.89 -21.63 -6.14
C ILE A 198 -13.24 -20.75 -5.07
N GLU A 199 -13.05 -21.32 -3.89
CA GLU A 199 -12.31 -20.66 -2.82
C GLU A 199 -10.84 -20.53 -3.23
N ASN A 200 -10.34 -19.30 -3.33
CA ASN A 200 -8.94 -19.02 -3.67
C ASN A 200 -7.97 -19.24 -2.50
N PHE A 201 -8.44 -19.83 -1.40
CA PHE A 201 -7.67 -19.89 -0.17
C PHE A 201 -6.58 -20.95 -0.24
N ASN A 202 -5.33 -20.52 -0.30
CA ASN A 202 -4.17 -21.40 -0.18
C ASN A 202 -3.24 -20.92 0.95
N LYS A 203 -3.07 -21.75 1.99
CA LYS A 203 -2.16 -21.47 3.12
C LYS A 203 -0.74 -21.20 2.64
N THR A 204 -0.29 -21.90 1.59
CA THR A 204 1.05 -21.73 1.01
C THR A 204 1.23 -20.33 0.41
N GLN A 205 0.23 -19.82 -0.30
CA GLN A 205 0.27 -18.45 -0.85
C GLN A 205 0.33 -17.42 0.27
N ARG A 206 -0.42 -17.64 1.36
CA ARG A 206 -0.38 -16.75 2.53
C ARG A 206 1.00 -16.70 3.19
N TYR A 207 1.68 -17.83 3.35
CA TYR A 207 3.04 -17.84 3.90
C TYR A 207 4.03 -17.15 2.96
N PHE A 208 3.87 -17.35 1.65
CA PHE A 208 4.66 -16.64 0.64
C PHE A 208 4.45 -15.12 0.71
N ASP A 209 3.20 -14.65 0.81
CA ASP A 209 2.88 -13.22 0.95
C ASP A 209 3.51 -12.62 2.21
N ILE A 210 3.43 -13.32 3.34
CA ILE A 210 4.05 -12.87 4.61
C ILE A 210 5.58 -12.83 4.47
N GLY A 211 6.19 -13.86 3.90
CA GLY A 211 7.64 -13.90 3.66
C GLY A 211 8.11 -12.77 2.75
N TYR A 212 7.36 -12.50 1.68
CA TYR A 212 7.63 -11.40 0.76
C TYR A 212 7.49 -10.02 1.44
N LEU A 213 6.48 -9.83 2.29
CA LEU A 213 6.36 -8.61 3.09
C LEU A 213 7.57 -8.41 4.02
N ILE A 214 7.99 -9.45 4.74
CA ILE A 214 9.17 -9.39 5.61
C ILE A 214 10.42 -9.02 4.80
N PHE A 215 10.61 -9.65 3.64
CA PHE A 215 11.69 -9.34 2.72
C PHE A 215 11.69 -7.86 2.27
N LEU A 216 10.53 -7.34 1.83
CA LEU A 216 10.40 -5.94 1.43
C LEU A 216 10.69 -4.98 2.60
N PHE A 217 10.13 -5.25 3.78
CA PHE A 217 10.39 -4.40 4.96
C PHE A 217 11.86 -4.44 5.37
N SER A 218 12.54 -5.57 5.21
CA SER A 218 13.96 -5.71 5.49
C SER A 218 14.81 -4.88 4.53
N LEU A 219 14.48 -4.90 3.23
CA LEU A 219 15.14 -4.05 2.22
C LEU A 219 14.92 -2.56 2.49
N VAL A 220 13.68 -2.15 2.75
CA VAL A 220 13.36 -0.75 3.09
C VAL A 220 14.07 -0.34 4.38
N GLY A 221 14.12 -1.20 5.38
CA GLY A 221 14.83 -0.96 6.64
C GLY A 221 16.33 -0.78 6.41
N TYR A 222 16.96 -1.62 5.59
CA TYR A 222 18.36 -1.48 5.20
C TYR A 222 18.62 -0.14 4.49
N MET A 223 17.79 0.22 3.50
CA MET A 223 17.90 1.51 2.80
C MET A 223 17.72 2.70 3.74
N PHE A 224 16.80 2.59 4.70
CA PHE A 224 16.57 3.62 5.70
C PHE A 224 17.76 3.78 6.65
N ILE A 225 18.35 2.68 7.12
CA ILE A 225 19.58 2.72 7.93
C ILE A 225 20.72 3.36 7.14
N HIS A 226 20.93 2.96 5.89
CA HIS A 226 21.94 3.57 5.01
C HIS A 226 21.73 5.08 4.86
N LEU A 227 20.46 5.52 4.71
CA LEU A 227 20.12 6.94 4.66
C LEU A 227 20.52 7.64 5.98
N LEU A 228 20.18 7.06 7.13
CA LEU A 228 20.50 7.64 8.45
C LEU A 228 22.00 7.76 8.72
N THR A 229 22.82 6.81 8.23
CA THR A 229 24.27 6.79 8.49
C THR A 229 25.05 7.67 7.51
N ASN A 230 24.66 7.69 6.23
CA ASN A 230 25.48 8.26 5.16
C ASN A 230 25.01 9.62 4.66
N THR A 231 23.86 10.13 5.13
CA THR A 231 23.32 11.41 4.65
C THR A 231 23.17 12.45 5.75
N ALA A 232 23.19 13.72 5.35
CA ALA A 232 22.99 14.83 6.27
C ALA A 232 21.57 14.82 6.87
N PHE A 233 21.46 15.19 8.15
CA PHE A 233 20.19 15.20 8.88
C PHE A 233 19.09 16.01 8.18
N GLY A 234 19.43 17.12 7.52
CA GLY A 234 18.45 17.92 6.81
C GLY A 234 17.84 17.22 5.58
N ILE A 235 18.62 16.41 4.86
CA ILE A 235 18.12 15.59 3.74
C ILE A 235 17.20 14.48 4.26
N ILE A 236 17.55 13.88 5.41
CA ILE A 236 16.72 12.90 6.11
C ILE A 236 15.38 13.54 6.51
N ALA A 237 15.42 14.72 7.13
CA ALA A 237 14.23 15.44 7.56
C ALA A 237 13.30 15.76 6.38
N LEU A 238 13.85 16.26 5.27
CA LEU A 238 13.08 16.47 4.02
C LEU A 238 12.51 15.15 3.50
N SER A 239 13.26 14.06 3.53
CA SER A 239 12.77 12.76 3.03
C SER A 239 11.62 12.19 3.88
N VAL A 240 11.60 12.47 5.19
CA VAL A 240 10.57 11.97 6.11
C VAL A 240 9.32 12.86 6.12
N VAL A 241 9.48 14.19 6.10
CA VAL A 241 8.37 15.17 6.19
C VAL A 241 7.39 15.06 5.02
N GLN A 242 7.84 14.60 3.85
CA GLN A 242 6.97 14.42 2.68
C GLN A 242 5.82 13.44 2.93
N LEU A 243 6.04 12.40 3.76
CA LEU A 243 5.05 11.35 4.01
C LEU A 243 3.80 11.87 4.72
N PRO A 244 3.89 12.52 5.91
CA PRO A 244 2.73 13.13 6.55
C PRO A 244 2.16 14.28 5.72
N LEU A 245 2.97 15.05 5.01
CA LEU A 245 2.49 16.13 4.14
C LEU A 245 1.54 15.61 3.05
N PHE A 246 1.97 14.61 2.27
CA PHE A 246 1.14 14.03 1.21
C PHE A 246 -0.10 13.33 1.77
N ALA A 247 0.02 12.65 2.91
CA ALA A 247 -1.13 12.05 3.59
C ALA A 247 -2.16 13.11 4.01
N LEU A 248 -1.70 14.23 4.61
CA LEU A 248 -2.57 15.32 5.03
C LEU A 248 -3.26 15.99 3.84
N VAL A 249 -2.53 16.28 2.76
CA VAL A 249 -3.11 16.89 1.55
C VAL A 249 -4.14 15.96 0.91
N PHE A 250 -3.82 14.68 0.76
CA PHE A 250 -4.70 13.72 0.12
C PHE A 250 -5.97 13.46 0.96
N TRP A 251 -5.82 13.07 2.23
CA TRP A 251 -6.98 12.77 3.09
C TRP A 251 -7.75 14.03 3.49
N GLY A 252 -7.05 15.15 3.67
CA GLY A 252 -7.66 16.45 3.95
C GLY A 252 -8.52 16.94 2.81
N SER A 253 -8.02 16.87 1.56
CA SER A 253 -8.80 17.27 0.38
C SER A 253 -10.05 16.40 0.19
N ILE A 254 -9.92 15.08 0.31
CA ILE A 254 -11.07 14.16 0.23
C ILE A 254 -12.12 14.53 1.28
N THR A 255 -11.70 14.72 2.54
CA THR A 255 -12.61 15.03 3.66
C THR A 255 -13.31 16.37 3.46
N LEU A 256 -12.58 17.39 2.98
CA LEU A 256 -13.13 18.71 2.71
C LEU A 256 -14.16 18.68 1.57
N LEU A 257 -13.85 17.99 0.47
CA LEU A 257 -14.72 17.89 -0.70
C LEU A 257 -15.98 17.06 -0.40
N LYS A 258 -15.86 16.02 0.45
CA LYS A 258 -17.03 15.30 0.98
C LYS A 258 -17.95 16.21 1.80
N ARG A 259 -17.39 17.02 2.71
CA ARG A 259 -18.18 17.97 3.50
C ARG A 259 -18.91 18.99 2.62
N ARG A 260 -18.33 19.33 1.46
CA ARG A 260 -18.94 20.22 0.47
C ARG A 260 -19.87 19.50 -0.54
N LYS A 261 -20.14 18.20 -0.36
CA LYS A 261 -21.04 17.40 -1.21
C LYS A 261 -20.68 17.39 -2.71
N PHE A 262 -19.38 17.48 -3.04
CA PHE A 262 -18.93 17.31 -4.42
C PHE A 262 -19.19 15.89 -4.93
N SER A 263 -19.44 15.75 -6.24
CA SER A 263 -19.57 14.43 -6.86
C SER A 263 -18.27 13.63 -6.72
N ALA A 264 -18.39 12.30 -6.70
CA ALA A 264 -17.25 11.40 -6.49
C ALA A 264 -16.14 11.58 -7.54
N ASN A 265 -16.52 11.79 -8.80
CA ASN A 265 -15.58 12.02 -9.90
C ASN A 265 -14.83 13.36 -9.73
N ALA A 266 -15.55 14.44 -9.37
CA ALA A 266 -14.92 15.72 -9.11
C ALA A 266 -13.97 15.64 -7.91
N ASN A 267 -14.40 15.00 -6.82
CA ASN A 267 -13.56 14.79 -5.63
C ASN A 267 -12.29 14.02 -5.98
N LYS A 268 -12.42 12.90 -6.71
CA LYS A 268 -11.28 12.11 -7.18
C LYS A 268 -10.31 12.94 -8.01
N ILE A 269 -10.79 13.69 -9.00
CA ILE A 269 -9.94 14.49 -9.89
C ILE A 269 -9.22 15.57 -9.07
N ILE A 270 -9.96 16.37 -8.28
CA ILE A 270 -9.39 17.49 -7.52
C ILE A 270 -8.37 17.00 -6.49
N SER A 271 -8.69 15.98 -5.70
CA SER A 271 -7.75 15.42 -4.70
C SER A 271 -6.50 14.84 -5.35
N THR A 272 -6.64 14.18 -6.51
CA THR A 272 -5.48 13.63 -7.24
C THR A 272 -4.63 14.75 -7.84
N SER A 273 -5.24 15.75 -8.48
CA SER A 273 -4.53 16.90 -9.03
C SER A 273 -3.80 17.70 -7.95
N LEU A 274 -4.42 17.90 -6.78
CA LEU A 274 -3.79 18.59 -5.66
C LEU A 274 -2.58 17.82 -5.12
N LEU A 275 -2.67 16.49 -5.05
CA LEU A 275 -1.55 15.63 -4.66
C LEU A 275 -0.40 15.74 -5.65
N ILE A 276 -0.67 15.69 -6.96
CA ILE A 276 0.34 15.83 -8.01
C ILE A 276 1.02 17.21 -7.93
N LEU A 277 0.23 18.28 -7.83
CA LEU A 277 0.74 19.64 -7.70
C LEU A 277 1.64 19.78 -6.47
N THR A 278 1.20 19.26 -5.32
CA THR A 278 2.01 19.26 -4.09
C THR A 278 3.31 18.51 -4.29
N GLY A 279 3.28 17.36 -4.98
CA GLY A 279 4.49 16.60 -5.32
C GLY A 279 5.47 17.40 -6.19
N VAL A 280 4.98 18.07 -7.23
CA VAL A 280 5.82 18.91 -8.11
C VAL A 280 6.43 20.09 -7.35
N LEU A 281 5.62 20.78 -6.55
CA LEU A 281 6.10 21.89 -5.71
C LEU A 281 7.14 21.42 -4.69
N TYR A 282 6.91 20.24 -4.09
CA TYR A 282 7.83 19.65 -3.13
C TYR A 282 9.17 19.27 -3.76
N LEU A 283 9.15 18.68 -4.96
CA LEU A 283 10.36 18.40 -5.72
C LEU A 283 11.13 19.69 -6.04
N GLY A 284 10.44 20.73 -6.52
CA GLY A 284 11.04 22.04 -6.76
C GLY A 284 11.66 22.64 -5.50
N PHE A 285 10.96 22.51 -4.36
CA PHE A 285 11.47 22.93 -3.05
C PHE A 285 12.73 22.17 -2.62
N ILE A 286 12.81 20.86 -2.85
CA ILE A 286 14.02 20.07 -2.57
C ILE A 286 15.18 20.54 -3.45
N PHE A 287 14.97 20.66 -4.77
CA PHE A 287 16.01 21.12 -5.69
C PHE A 287 16.54 22.51 -5.34
N TYR A 288 15.67 23.40 -4.88
CA TYR A 288 16.05 24.72 -4.40
C TYR A 288 16.81 24.69 -3.07
N SER A 289 16.43 23.78 -2.17
CA SER A 289 16.97 23.72 -0.81
C SER A 289 18.36 23.07 -0.76
N ILE A 290 18.60 22.01 -1.54
CA ILE A 290 19.88 21.27 -1.56
C ILE A 290 21.11 22.17 -1.73
N PRO A 291 21.19 23.09 -2.71
CA PRO A 291 22.37 23.94 -2.89
C PRO A 291 22.46 25.09 -1.87
N ARG A 292 21.36 25.45 -1.20
CA ARG A 292 21.29 26.63 -0.32
C ARG A 292 21.59 26.29 1.14
N PHE A 293 21.15 25.12 1.57
CA PHE A 293 21.52 24.56 2.85
C PHE A 293 22.74 23.68 2.60
N ASN A 294 23.93 24.15 2.99
CA ASN A 294 25.18 23.37 2.95
C ASN A 294 25.04 22.13 3.84
N PHE A 295 24.34 21.11 3.34
CA PHE A 295 24.14 19.83 3.99
C PHE A 295 25.47 19.09 3.95
N SER A 296 26.34 19.37 4.93
CA SER A 296 27.61 18.66 5.09
C SER A 296 27.33 17.16 5.17
N GLU A 297 27.82 16.39 4.21
CA GLU A 297 27.74 14.93 4.27
C GLU A 297 28.35 14.45 5.59
N ARG A 298 27.71 13.50 6.25
CA ARG A 298 28.25 12.83 7.45
C ARG A 298 29.38 11.85 7.12
N SER A 299 29.93 11.94 5.92
CA SER A 299 30.88 11.00 5.33
C SER A 299 32.22 11.04 6.06
N ASN A 300 32.44 10.08 6.96
CA ASN A 300 33.76 9.57 7.34
C ASN A 300 34.32 8.66 6.22
N LYS A 301 34.38 9.16 4.98
CA LYS A 301 35.20 8.51 3.96
C LYS A 301 36.64 8.98 4.19
N PRO A 302 37.59 8.11 4.57
CA PRO A 302 38.99 8.42 4.37
C PRO A 302 39.20 8.54 2.86
N TYR A 303 39.21 9.77 2.36
CA TYR A 303 39.81 10.20 1.09
C TYR A 303 39.74 9.17 -0.05
N THR A 304 38.66 9.18 -0.84
CA THR A 304 38.72 8.70 -2.23
C THR A 304 39.23 9.86 -3.09
N THR A 305 40.55 9.94 -3.27
CA THR A 305 41.16 10.72 -4.33
C THR A 305 40.83 10.07 -5.67
N VAL A 306 39.87 10.62 -6.40
CA VAL A 306 39.67 10.37 -7.83
C VAL A 306 39.91 11.69 -8.53
N GLY A 307 41.03 11.77 -9.24
CA GLY A 307 41.49 12.95 -9.98
C GLY A 307 42.76 13.54 -9.39
N GLU A 308 43.86 13.44 -10.13
CA GLU A 308 45.14 14.09 -9.83
C GLU A 308 44.95 15.57 -9.49
N TYR A 309 45.09 15.92 -8.22
CA TYR A 309 45.60 17.23 -7.83
C TYR A 309 46.66 17.02 -6.76
N ARG A 310 47.90 17.39 -7.08
CA ARG A 310 49.03 17.45 -6.15
C ARG A 310 48.63 18.34 -4.96
N LEU A 311 48.36 17.72 -3.84
CA LEU A 311 48.16 18.37 -2.56
C LEU A 311 49.15 17.73 -1.60
N TYR A 312 50.39 18.21 -1.60
CA TYR A 312 51.19 18.55 -0.41
C TYR A 312 52.60 19.00 -0.85
N SER A 313 52.80 20.30 -0.73
CA SER A 313 54.10 20.93 -0.55
C SER A 313 54.47 20.85 0.94
N ASP A 314 54.96 19.71 1.40
CA ASP A 314 55.55 19.65 2.74
C ASP A 314 56.94 20.29 2.72
N LYS A 315 57.13 21.31 3.56
CA LYS A 315 58.42 21.97 3.84
C LYS A 315 59.08 21.37 5.09
N ILE A 316 59.00 20.05 5.26
CA ILE A 316 59.77 19.34 6.28
C ILE A 316 60.46 18.18 5.57
N PRO A 317 61.78 18.24 5.32
CA PRO A 317 62.48 17.09 4.78
C PRO A 317 62.58 16.07 5.90
N LEU A 318 61.73 15.04 5.86
CA LEU A 318 61.93 13.82 6.64
C LEU A 318 63.26 13.20 6.18
N THR A 319 64.28 13.25 7.04
CA THR A 319 65.54 12.55 6.83
C THR A 319 65.38 11.09 7.26
N CYS A 320 66.12 10.19 6.62
CA CYS A 320 66.05 8.74 6.86
C CYS A 320 66.29 8.32 8.32
N GLU A 321 66.83 9.23 9.14
CA GLU A 321 67.07 9.05 10.57
C GLU A 321 65.77 9.02 11.40
N ASP A 322 64.67 9.65 10.94
CA ASP A 322 63.38 9.63 11.64
C ASP A 322 62.62 8.30 11.50
N LEU A 323 63.04 7.42 10.57
CA LEU A 323 62.39 6.14 10.28
C LEU A 323 62.93 4.97 11.11
N TYR A 324 64.08 5.15 11.77
CA TYR A 324 64.66 4.16 12.68
C TYR A 324 64.73 4.77 14.08
N GLY A 325 63.57 4.81 14.75
CA GLY A 325 63.45 5.32 16.11
C GLY A 325 64.50 4.72 17.05
N HIS A 326 65.21 5.60 17.74
CA HIS A 326 66.08 5.26 18.86
C HIS A 326 65.29 5.03 20.15
#